data_AF-A0A7V6BZE9-F1
#
_entry.id   AF-A0A7V6BZE9-F1
#
_cell.length_a   1.000
_cell.length_b   1.000
_cell.length_c   1.000
_cell.angle_alpha   90.00
_cell.angle_beta   90.00
_cell.angle_gamma   90.00
#
_symmetry.space_group_name_H-M   'P 1'
#
loop_
_entity.id
_entity.type
_entity.pdbx_description
1 polymer ?
#
loop_
_entity_poly.entity_id
_entity_poly.type
_entity_poly.pdbx_seq_one_letter_code
_entity_poly.pdbx_strand_id
1 'polypeptide(L)'
;MSTLVHETWGNHEALIARTQTNKSGNVGHITPQTAQLASTDNPFEFEYGQSLEHITINYETYGELNLAKDNAILICHALTGSAHAAGT
;
A
#
# COMPACT_ATOMS: atom_id res chain seq x y z
N MET A 1 -11.54 11.87 17.57
CA MET A 1 -12.18 10.54 17.39
C MET A 1 -11.91 10.15 15.95
N SER A 2 -11.20 9.05 15.70
CA SER A 2 -10.91 8.56 14.35
C SER A 2 -12.12 7.74 13.88
N THR A 3 -12.68 8.09 12.72
CA THR A 3 -13.79 7.34 12.11
C THR A 3 -13.27 6.62 10.88
N LEU A 4 -13.38 5.30 10.86
CA LEU A 4 -13.16 4.51 9.66
C LEU A 4 -14.47 4.48 8.87
N VAL A 5 -14.49 5.03 7.65
CA VAL A 5 -15.65 4.98 6.78
C VAL A 5 -15.32 4.07 5.60
N HIS A 6 -16.09 3.00 5.45
CA HIS A 6 -16.06 2.19 4.24
C HIS A 6 -17.08 2.76 3.25
N GLU A 7 -16.61 3.30 2.13
CA GLU A 7 -17.47 3.88 1.09
C GLU A 7 -17.32 3.07 -0.20
N THR A 8 -18.42 2.54 -0.72
CA THR A 8 -18.46 1.91 -2.04
C THR A 8 -18.89 2.95 -3.07
N TRP A 9 -18.08 3.19 -4.11
CA TRP A 9 -18.46 4.04 -5.24
C TRP A 9 -18.66 3.15 -6.48
N GLY A 10 -19.91 2.92 -6.86
CA GLY A 10 -20.25 1.97 -7.93
C GLY A 10 -19.88 0.52 -7.56
N ASN A 11 -19.27 -0.23 -8.49
CA ASN A 11 -18.76 -1.59 -8.25
C ASN A 11 -17.35 -1.61 -7.62
N HIS A 12 -16.87 -0.49 -7.10
CA HIS A 12 -15.53 -0.36 -6.51
C HIS A 12 -15.64 -0.12 -5.01
N GLU A 13 -14.93 -0.93 -4.24
CA GLU A 13 -14.81 -0.77 -2.79
C GLU A 13 -13.58 0.07 -2.48
N ALA A 14 -13.76 1.16 -1.72
CA ALA A 14 -12.66 1.96 -1.21
C ALA A 14 -12.81 2.15 0.31
N LEU A 15 -11.78 1.78 1.05
CA LEU A 15 -11.71 2.08 2.48
C LEU A 15 -11.13 3.48 2.67
N ILE A 16 -11.94 4.42 3.15
CA ILE A 16 -11.48 5.80 3.42
C ILE A 16 -11.41 6.00 4.94
N ALA A 17 -10.20 5.91 5.49
CA ALA A 17 -9.94 6.33 6.86
C ALA A 17 -9.92 7.86 6.93
N ARG A 18 -11.03 8.48 7.35
CA ARG A 18 -11.09 9.94 7.56
C ARG A 18 -10.80 10.26 9.02
N THR A 19 -9.59 10.75 9.28
CA THR A 19 -9.29 11.39 10.56
C THR A 19 -9.41 12.90 10.39
N GLN A 20 -10.40 13.53 11.02
CA GLN A 20 -10.45 14.99 11.09
C GLN A 20 -9.29 15.48 11.97
N THR A 21 -8.25 16.00 11.34
CA THR A 21 -7.16 16.72 12.02
C THR A 21 -7.12 18.16 11.53
N ASN A 22 -6.95 19.14 12.43
CA ASN A 22 -6.75 20.56 12.10
C ASN A 22 -5.40 20.87 11.38
N LYS A 23 -4.74 19.87 10.79
CA LYS A 23 -3.49 20.00 10.01
C LYS A 23 -3.80 19.97 8.51
N SER A 24 -2.98 20.64 7.70
CA SER A 24 -3.01 20.48 6.25
C SER A 24 -2.89 19.00 5.89
N GLY A 25 -3.75 18.51 5.00
CA GLY A 25 -3.79 17.10 4.57
C GLY A 25 -2.65 16.71 3.62
N ASN A 26 -1.42 17.15 3.90
CA ASN A 26 -0.26 16.90 3.06
C ASN A 26 0.73 15.98 3.80
N VAL A 27 1.25 14.97 3.11
CA VAL A 27 2.17 13.96 3.66
C VAL A 27 3.64 14.23 3.31
N GLY A 28 3.93 15.35 2.65
CA GLY A 28 5.26 15.73 2.18
C GLY A 28 5.68 14.99 0.91
N HIS A 29 6.94 15.18 0.52
CA HIS A 29 7.56 14.42 -0.56
C HIS A 29 7.86 13.00 -0.09
N ILE A 30 7.37 12.01 -0.84
CA ILE A 30 7.58 10.59 -0.54
C ILE A 30 8.56 10.02 -1.56
N THR A 31 9.56 9.28 -1.05
CA THR A 31 10.52 8.57 -1.88
C THR A 31 10.08 7.10 -1.98
N PRO A 32 9.83 6.58 -3.20
CA PRO A 32 9.51 5.17 -3.39
C PRO A 32 10.62 4.26 -2.87
N GLN A 33 10.21 3.12 -2.34
CA GLN A 33 11.08 2.07 -1.81
C GLN A 33 10.87 0.78 -2.61
N THR A 34 11.88 -0.07 -2.63
CA THR A 34 11.79 -1.38 -3.28
C THR A 34 11.92 -2.51 -2.28
N ALA A 35 11.20 -3.61 -2.52
CA ALA A 35 11.31 -4.85 -1.77
C ALA A 35 11.45 -6.02 -2.73
N GLN A 36 12.48 -6.85 -2.52
CA GLN A 36 12.63 -8.10 -3.26
C GLN A 36 11.74 -9.17 -2.62
N LEU A 37 10.80 -9.71 -3.39
CA LEU A 37 9.89 -10.76 -2.96
C LEU A 37 10.33 -12.16 -3.42
N ALA A 38 11.13 -12.24 -4.49
CA ALA A 38 11.66 -13.50 -5.01
C ALA A 38 13.11 -13.37 -5.47
N SER A 39 13.86 -14.44 -5.29
CA SER A 39 15.23 -14.65 -5.76
C SER A 39 15.37 -16.06 -6.35
N THR A 40 16.48 -16.36 -7.02
CA THR A 40 16.76 -17.73 -7.51
C THR A 40 16.72 -18.79 -6.40
N ASP A 41 17.09 -18.44 -5.17
CA ASP A 41 17.04 -19.36 -4.02
C ASP A 41 15.63 -19.54 -3.44
N ASN A 42 14.71 -18.60 -3.73
CA ASN A 42 13.33 -18.62 -3.26
C ASN A 42 12.40 -18.02 -4.34
N PRO A 43 12.11 -18.78 -5.42
CA PRO A 43 11.28 -18.31 -6.51
C PRO A 43 9.82 -18.13 -6.06
N PHE A 44 9.11 -17.19 -6.69
CA PHE A 44 7.68 -17.01 -6.48
C PHE A 44 6.90 -17.98 -7.37
N GLU A 45 6.15 -18.88 -6.76
CA GLU A 45 5.27 -19.82 -7.44
C GLU A 45 3.88 -19.20 -7.65
N PHE A 46 3.40 -19.15 -8.88
CA PHE A 46 2.05 -18.71 -9.21
C PHE A 46 1.04 -19.83 -9.00
N GLU A 47 -0.22 -19.46 -8.72
CA GLU A 47 -1.32 -20.41 -8.51
C GLU A 47 -1.54 -21.37 -9.70
N TYR A 48 -1.16 -20.96 -10.92
CA TYR A 48 -1.24 -21.78 -12.14
C TYR A 48 0.06 -22.53 -12.48
N GLY A 49 1.03 -22.58 -11.56
CA GLY A 49 2.18 -23.49 -11.59
C GLY A 49 3.44 -23.00 -12.31
N GLN A 50 3.45 -21.79 -12.86
CA GLN A 50 4.69 -21.16 -13.32
C GLN A 50 5.40 -20.46 -12.15
N SER A 51 6.69 -20.16 -12.31
CA SER A 51 7.45 -19.42 -11.31
C SER A 51 8.27 -18.27 -11.89
N LEU A 52 8.59 -17.30 -11.04
CA LEU A 52 9.54 -16.23 -11.33
C LEU A 52 10.62 -16.19 -10.25
N GLU A 53 11.86 -16.28 -10.69
CA GLU A 53 13.03 -16.19 -9.81
C GLU A 53 13.30 -14.77 -9.31
N HIS A 54 12.82 -13.74 -10.00
CA HIS A 54 13.17 -12.35 -9.66
C HIS A 54 11.94 -11.47 -9.67
N ILE A 55 11.47 -11.11 -8.47
CA ILE A 55 10.38 -10.16 -8.28
C ILE A 55 10.84 -9.09 -7.30
N THR A 56 10.83 -7.84 -7.78
CA THR A 56 11.01 -6.65 -6.95
C THR A 56 9.77 -5.78 -7.10
N ILE A 57 9.15 -5.42 -5.98
CA ILE A 57 8.01 -4.50 -5.96
C ILE A 57 8.46 -3.10 -5.56
N ASN A 58 7.79 -2.09 -6.10
CA ASN A 58 7.91 -0.71 -5.66
C ASN A 58 6.75 -0.38 -4.72
N TYR A 59 7.03 0.26 -3.59
CA TYR A 59 6.02 0.64 -2.60
C TYR A 59 6.35 2.00 -1.98
N GLU A 60 5.34 2.60 -1.36
CA GLU A 60 5.49 3.81 -0.56
C GLU A 60 4.91 3.56 0.84
N THR A 61 5.46 4.24 1.85
CA THR A 61 4.97 4.19 3.22
C THR A 61 4.59 5.59 3.68
N TYR A 62 3.46 5.71 4.37
CA TYR A 62 2.96 6.98 4.90
C TYR A 62 2.86 6.89 6.42
N GLY A 63 3.71 7.63 7.12
CA GLY A 63 3.85 7.55 8.58
C GLY A 63 4.92 6.56 9.02
N GLU A 64 4.85 6.14 10.28
CA GLU A 64 5.87 5.31 10.94
C GLU A 64 5.28 4.04 11.54
N LEU A 65 5.99 2.93 11.38
CA LEU A 65 5.65 1.66 12.03
C LEU A 65 5.99 1.76 13.52
N ASN A 66 5.05 1.40 14.39
CA ASN A 66 5.30 1.39 15.83
C ASN A 66 6.18 0.20 16.25
N LEU A 67 6.66 0.21 17.50
CA LEU A 67 7.53 -0.84 18.03
C LEU A 67 6.87 -2.23 18.03
N ALA A 68 5.56 -2.28 18.27
CA ALA A 68 4.78 -3.52 18.28
C ALA A 68 4.50 -4.09 16.87
N LYS A 69 4.70 -3.27 15.83
CA LYS A 69 4.40 -3.57 14.42
C LYS A 69 2.94 -3.93 14.15
N ASP A 70 2.01 -3.37 14.94
CA ASP A 70 0.57 -3.67 14.85
C ASP A 70 -0.27 -2.54 14.22
N ASN A 71 0.39 -1.50 13.69
CA ASN A 71 -0.27 -0.35 13.05
C ASN A 71 -0.10 -0.30 11.52
N ALA A 72 0.31 -1.41 10.89
CA ALA A 72 0.46 -1.46 9.43
C ALA A 72 -0.90 -1.65 8.75
N ILE A 73 -1.16 -0.85 7.71
CA ILE A 73 -2.33 -0.97 6.83
C ILE A 73 -1.81 -1.13 5.40
N LEU A 74 -2.21 -2.21 4.72
CA LEU A 74 -1.90 -2.44 3.31
C LEU A 74 -2.98 -1.83 2.43
N ILE A 75 -2.56 -1.00 1.47
CA ILE A 75 -3.45 -0.42 0.46
C ILE A 75 -3.14 -1.06 -0.89
N CYS A 76 -4.12 -1.74 -1.46
CA CYS A 76 -4.07 -2.23 -2.84
C CYS A 76 -4.66 -1.18 -3.77
N HIS A 77 -3.97 -0.85 -4.86
CA HIS A 77 -4.46 0.12 -5.84
C HIS A 77 -5.39 -0.53 -6.88
N ALA A 78 -6.21 0.29 -7.54
CA ALA A 78 -7.00 -0.11 -8.71
C ALA A 78 -6.11 -0.38 -9.94
N LEU A 79 -6.68 -0.92 -11.02
CA LEU A 79 -5.93 -1.37 -12.21
C LEU A 79 -4.93 -0.34 -12.78
N THR A 80 -5.29 0.93 -12.81
CA THR A 80 -4.46 2.01 -13.39
C THR A 80 -3.71 2.83 -12.34
N GLY A 81 -3.81 2.45 -11.06
CA GLY A 81 -3.10 3.11 -9.97
C GLY A 81 -1.63 2.70 -9.91
N SER A 82 -0.92 3.29 -8.96
CA SER A 82 0.45 2.92 -8.61
C SER A 82 0.60 2.90 -7.08
N ALA A 83 1.82 2.64 -6.60
CA ALA A 83 2.15 2.77 -5.18
C ALA A 83 1.96 4.19 -4.63
N HIS A 84 1.86 5.20 -5.49
CA HIS A 84 1.77 6.60 -5.10
C HIS A 84 0.33 7.01 -4.75
N ALA A 85 -0.05 6.86 -3.48
CA ALA A 85 -1.38 7.18 -2.97
C ALA A 85 -1.58 8.67 -2.61
N ALA A 86 -0.50 9.44 -2.47
CA ALA A 86 -0.58 10.84 -2.03
C ALA A 86 -1.11 11.81 -3.10
N GLY A 87 -1.08 11.43 -4.37
CA GLY A 87 -1.41 12.33 -5.48
C GLY A 87 -0.36 13.42 -5.71
N THR A 88 -0.65 14.36 -6.62
CA THR A 88 0.27 15.45 -6.99
C THR A 88 0.18 16.65 -6.06
#